data_AF-A0A3D4T322-F1
#
_entry.id   AF-A0A3D4T322-F1
#
_cell.length_a   1.000
_cell.length_b   1.000
_cell.length_c   1.000
_cell.angle_alpha   90.00
_cell.angle_beta   90.00
_cell.angle_gamma   90.00
#
_symmetry.space_group_name_H-M   'P 1'
#
loop_
_entity.id
_entity.type
_entity.pdbx_description
1 polymer ?
#
loop_
_entity_poly.entity_id
_entity_poly.type
_entity_poly.pdbx_seq_one_letter_code
_entity_poly.pdbx_strand_id
1 'polypeptide(L)'
;MNNFLDKRIGEVINQLEKYITPVRIPINGWQTMECGYKKGNKVPSLGEGEWREFGETERWGMKPEEHRWFFRHIDIPQELRGKDLELYVSSTDVHDEDWEPQFMVYLDGKLIRGMDTKHRYVKLDG
;
A
#
# COMPACT_ATOMS: atom_id res chain seq x y z
N MET A 1 40.79 -3.52 -4.32
CA MET A 1 40.40 -4.92 -4.60
C MET A 1 39.31 -5.31 -3.60
N ASN A 2 38.06 -5.42 -4.07
CA ASN A 2 36.91 -6.13 -3.45
C ASN A 2 35.61 -6.00 -4.28
N ASN A 3 35.63 -5.22 -5.36
CA ASN A 3 34.51 -5.01 -6.29
C ASN A 3 33.85 -6.31 -6.84
N PHE A 4 34.56 -7.44 -6.92
CA PHE A 4 33.98 -8.67 -7.48
C PHE A 4 33.15 -9.48 -6.47
N LEU A 5 33.56 -9.52 -5.20
CA LEU A 5 32.80 -10.19 -4.14
C LEU A 5 31.52 -9.41 -3.83
N ASP A 6 31.60 -8.08 -3.72
CA ASP A 6 30.44 -7.22 -3.48
C ASP A 6 29.40 -7.35 -4.58
N LYS A 7 29.84 -7.34 -5.85
CA LYS A 7 28.95 -7.58 -7.00
C LYS A 7 28.29 -8.95 -6.96
N ARG A 8 29.04 -9.99 -6.63
CA ARG A 8 28.51 -11.35 -6.56
C ARG A 8 27.49 -11.50 -5.43
N ILE A 9 27.76 -10.92 -4.26
CA ILE A 9 26.82 -10.91 -3.14
C ILE A 9 25.56 -10.14 -3.52
N GLY A 10 25.69 -8.96 -4.12
CA GLY A 10 24.55 -8.18 -4.59
C GLY A 10 23.68 -8.93 -5.59
N GLU A 11 24.29 -9.62 -6.56
CA GLU A 11 23.54 -10.43 -7.53
C GLU A 11 22.80 -11.60 -6.87
N VAL A 12 23.42 -12.26 -5.89
CA VAL A 12 22.75 -13.33 -5.12
C VAL A 12 21.56 -12.78 -4.32
N ILE A 13 21.70 -11.61 -3.67
CA ILE A 13 20.60 -10.97 -2.95
C ILE A 13 19.44 -10.66 -3.91
N ASN A 14 19.72 -10.02 -5.06
CA ASN A 14 18.70 -9.70 -6.07
C ASN A 14 17.97 -10.96 -6.60
N GLN A 15 18.67 -12.08 -6.69
CA GLN A 15 18.05 -13.35 -7.09
C GLN A 15 17.18 -13.94 -5.97
N LEU A 16 17.63 -13.86 -4.71
CA LEU A 16 16.88 -14.35 -3.55
C LEU A 16 15.62 -13.51 -3.28
N GLU A 17 15.66 -12.20 -3.51
CA GLU A 17 14.52 -11.30 -3.31
C GLU A 17 13.26 -11.75 -4.08
N LYS A 18 13.45 -12.31 -5.28
CA LYS A 18 12.35 -12.85 -6.11
C LYS A 18 11.60 -14.01 -5.45
N TYR A 19 12.23 -14.71 -4.51
CA TYR A 19 11.66 -15.84 -3.79
C TYR A 19 11.04 -15.46 -2.45
N ILE A 20 11.23 -14.22 -1.98
CA ILE A 20 10.58 -13.73 -0.74
C ILE A 20 9.07 -13.63 -0.94
N THR A 21 8.63 -13.08 -2.07
CA THR A 21 7.21 -12.95 -2.43
C THR A 21 6.97 -13.60 -3.80
N PRO A 22 6.76 -14.94 -3.83
CA PRO A 22 6.66 -15.69 -5.08
C PRO A 22 5.34 -15.44 -5.84
N VAL A 23 4.31 -14.93 -5.16
CA VAL A 23 3.01 -14.62 -5.75
C VAL A 23 2.68 -13.16 -5.50
N ARG A 24 2.39 -12.40 -6.56
CA ARG A 24 1.93 -11.01 -6.49
C ARG A 24 0.68 -10.87 -7.35
N ILE A 25 -0.40 -10.39 -6.73
CA ILE A 25 -1.68 -10.16 -7.39
C ILE A 25 -1.96 -8.65 -7.34
N PRO A 26 -2.15 -7.98 -8.49
CA PRO A 26 -2.52 -6.57 -8.50
C PRO A 26 -3.93 -6.37 -7.91
N ILE A 27 -4.08 -5.34 -7.08
CA ILE A 27 -5.36 -4.97 -6.48
C ILE A 27 -5.85 -3.68 -7.12
N ASN A 28 -6.83 -3.79 -8.01
CA ASN A 28 -7.39 -2.68 -8.78
C ASN A 28 -8.81 -2.33 -8.29
N GLY A 29 -9.39 -1.27 -8.86
CA GLY A 29 -10.77 -0.84 -8.55
C GLY A 29 -10.91 -0.25 -7.15
N TRP A 30 -9.97 0.60 -6.75
CA TRP A 30 -10.04 1.36 -5.52
C TRP A 30 -11.12 2.44 -5.62
N GLN A 31 -11.77 2.72 -4.50
CA GLN A 31 -12.63 3.88 -4.34
C GLN A 31 -11.88 4.96 -3.56
N THR A 32 -12.16 6.22 -3.85
CA THR A 32 -11.65 7.36 -3.09
C THR A 32 -12.75 8.36 -2.76
N MET A 33 -12.54 9.08 -1.67
CA MET A 33 -13.39 10.18 -1.22
C MET A 33 -12.51 11.24 -0.59
N GLU A 34 -12.64 12.49 -1.02
CA GLU A 34 -11.94 13.61 -0.40
C GLU A 34 -12.43 13.85 1.03
N CYS A 35 -11.51 14.27 1.90
CA CYS A 35 -11.82 14.63 3.26
C CYS A 35 -10.93 15.79 3.72
N GLY A 36 -11.35 16.47 4.79
CA GLY A 36 -10.45 17.34 5.54
C GLY A 36 -9.58 16.52 6.50
N TYR A 37 -8.96 17.20 7.45
CA TYR A 37 -8.32 16.53 8.58
C TYR A 37 -9.28 15.55 9.25
N LYS A 38 -8.79 14.32 9.43
CA LYS A 38 -9.57 13.26 10.05
C LYS A 38 -9.95 13.65 11.49
N LYS A 39 -11.23 13.50 11.83
CA LYS A 39 -11.74 13.66 13.19
C LYS A 39 -11.89 12.29 13.85
N GLY A 40 -10.95 11.92 14.72
CA GLY A 40 -10.96 10.66 15.46
C GLY A 40 -10.59 9.45 14.59
N ASN A 41 -11.04 8.24 14.97
CA ASN A 41 -10.68 7.00 14.29
C ASN A 41 -11.78 6.27 13.53
N LYS A 42 -12.97 6.89 13.40
CA LYS A 42 -14.10 6.30 12.66
C LYS A 42 -13.78 6.20 11.17
N VAL A 43 -13.92 4.99 10.61
CA VAL A 43 -13.85 4.76 9.16
C VAL A 43 -15.22 5.09 8.56
N PRO A 44 -15.30 5.94 7.52
CA PRO A 44 -16.56 6.22 6.83
C PRO A 44 -17.08 4.97 6.13
N SER A 45 -18.40 4.76 6.18
CA SER A 45 -19.01 3.71 5.37
C SER A 45 -19.12 4.14 3.91
N LEU A 46 -19.19 3.17 2.98
CA LEU A 46 -19.34 3.47 1.55
C LEU A 46 -20.65 4.20 1.21
N GLY A 47 -21.67 4.12 2.07
CA GLY A 47 -22.92 4.88 1.92
C GLY A 47 -22.86 6.29 2.53
N GLU A 48 -21.82 6.60 3.30
CA GLU A 48 -21.58 7.90 3.92
C GLU A 48 -20.51 8.66 3.11
N GLY A 49 -20.96 9.45 2.11
CA GLY A 49 -20.12 10.40 1.38
C GLY A 49 -20.06 10.18 -0.13
N GLU A 50 -19.26 10.99 -0.80
CA GLU A 50 -19.14 11.02 -2.27
C GLU A 50 -17.99 10.14 -2.74
N TRP A 51 -18.12 8.84 -2.51
CA TRP A 51 -17.15 7.86 -3.01
C TRP A 51 -17.22 7.78 -4.54
N ARG A 52 -16.04 7.74 -5.16
CA ARG A 52 -15.89 7.49 -6.59
C ARG A 52 -14.74 6.54 -6.85
N GLU A 53 -14.70 6.00 -8.05
CA GLU A 53 -13.55 5.22 -8.50
C GLU A 53 -12.27 6.08 -8.52
N PHE A 54 -11.17 5.48 -8.07
CA PHE A 54 -9.82 6.01 -8.21
C PHE A 54 -9.10 5.23 -9.30
N GLY A 55 -8.86 5.90 -10.43
CA GLY A 55 -8.30 5.25 -11.62
C GLY A 55 -6.86 4.80 -11.42
N GLU A 56 -6.44 3.75 -12.13
CA GLU A 56 -5.08 3.17 -12.02
C GLU A 56 -3.96 4.16 -12.34
N THR A 57 -4.22 5.13 -13.23
CA THR A 57 -3.28 6.18 -13.62
C THR A 57 -3.55 7.52 -12.93
N GLU A 58 -4.57 7.58 -12.08
CA GLU A 58 -4.93 8.80 -11.36
C GLU A 58 -3.84 9.15 -10.34
N ARG A 59 -3.68 10.45 -10.09
CA ARG A 59 -2.77 11.01 -9.08
C ARG A 59 -3.58 11.83 -8.08
N TRP A 60 -3.14 11.82 -6.83
CA TRP A 60 -3.66 12.68 -5.77
C TRP A 60 -2.53 13.49 -5.15
N GLY A 61 -2.87 14.50 -4.35
CA GLY A 61 -1.89 15.21 -3.53
C GLY A 61 -1.08 16.22 -4.31
N MET A 62 -1.60 16.72 -5.44
CA MET A 62 -0.93 17.79 -6.19
C MET A 62 -1.09 19.17 -5.52
N LYS A 63 -1.80 19.22 -4.38
CA LYS A 63 -2.04 20.42 -3.57
C LYS A 63 -1.59 20.19 -2.13
N PRO A 64 -1.10 21.23 -1.42
CA PRO A 64 -0.84 21.14 0.00
C PRO A 64 -2.09 20.75 0.78
N GLU A 65 -1.91 19.93 1.83
CA GLU A 65 -2.97 19.54 2.79
C GLU A 65 -4.18 18.82 2.16
N GLU A 66 -3.96 18.09 1.07
CA GLU A 66 -5.00 17.25 0.47
C GLU A 66 -5.11 15.92 1.24
N HIS A 67 -6.28 15.65 1.82
CA HIS A 67 -6.57 14.41 2.52
C HIS A 67 -7.70 13.65 1.84
N ARG A 68 -7.55 12.34 1.74
CA ARG A 68 -8.50 11.47 1.05
C ARG A 68 -8.56 10.12 1.74
N TRP A 69 -9.71 9.48 1.64
CA TRP A 69 -9.87 8.07 1.94
C TRP A 69 -9.66 7.23 0.70
N PHE A 70 -9.10 6.04 0.90
CA PHE A 70 -9.01 4.98 -0.10
C PHE A 70 -9.66 3.73 0.46
N PHE A 71 -10.51 3.09 -0.33
CA PHE A 71 -11.25 1.91 0.09
C PHE A 71 -11.20 0.82 -0.98
N ARG A 72 -10.98 -0.41 -0.53
CA ARG A 72 -11.12 -1.60 -1.34
C ARG A 72 -11.56 -2.77 -0.46
N HIS A 73 -12.56 -3.50 -0.91
CA HIS A 73 -12.83 -4.86 -0.42
C HIS A 73 -11.94 -5.85 -1.18
N ILE A 74 -11.18 -6.66 -0.45
CA ILE A 74 -10.24 -7.63 -1.03
C ILE A 74 -10.69 -9.02 -0.62
N ASP A 75 -11.10 -9.82 -1.59
CA ASP A 75 -11.39 -11.23 -1.38
C ASP A 75 -10.10 -12.04 -1.56
N ILE A 76 -9.67 -12.74 -0.50
CA ILE A 76 -8.49 -13.61 -0.56
C ILE A 76 -8.84 -14.86 -1.39
N PRO A 77 -8.10 -15.12 -2.50
CA PRO A 77 -8.29 -16.32 -3.30
C PRO A 77 -8.17 -17.59 -2.46
N GLN A 78 -8.96 -18.61 -2.77
CA GLN A 78 -9.04 -19.83 -1.95
C GLN A 78 -7.68 -20.53 -1.79
N GLU A 79 -6.87 -20.52 -2.84
CA GLU A 79 -5.53 -21.08 -2.89
C GLU A 79 -4.50 -20.35 -2.00
N LEU A 80 -4.80 -19.11 -1.58
CA LEU A 80 -3.95 -18.29 -0.73
C LEU A 80 -4.39 -18.26 0.74
N ARG A 81 -5.55 -18.83 1.08
CA ARG A 81 -6.04 -18.88 2.47
C ARG A 81 -5.07 -19.64 3.39
N GLY A 82 -4.85 -19.11 4.58
CA GLY A 82 -3.88 -19.66 5.55
C GLY A 82 -2.41 -19.57 5.14
N LYS A 83 -2.07 -18.85 4.06
CA LYS A 83 -0.69 -18.46 3.73
C LYS A 83 -0.32 -17.17 4.46
N ASP A 84 0.98 -16.85 4.50
CA ASP A 84 1.42 -15.55 4.95
C ASP A 84 1.18 -14.53 3.83
N LEU A 85 0.30 -13.57 4.08
CA LEU A 85 -0.18 -12.61 3.09
C LEU A 85 0.13 -11.20 3.55
N GLU A 86 0.56 -10.37 2.61
CA GLU A 86 0.82 -8.96 2.83
C GLU A 86 0.20 -8.12 1.73
N LEU A 87 -0.45 -7.02 2.11
CA LEU A 87 -0.81 -5.95 1.20
C LEU A 87 0.38 -4.99 1.07
N TYR A 88 0.88 -4.88 -0.15
CA TYR A 88 1.89 -3.88 -0.51
C TYR A 88 1.20 -2.63 -1.05
N VAL A 89 1.45 -1.47 -0.41
CA VAL A 89 0.91 -0.17 -0.83
C VAL A 89 2.07 0.75 -1.22
N SER A 90 1.99 1.32 -2.41
CA SER A 90 3.02 2.21 -2.96
C SER A 90 2.36 3.38 -3.67
N SER A 91 2.56 4.59 -3.17
CA SER A 91 2.01 5.83 -3.71
C SER A 91 3.01 6.64 -4.55
N THR A 92 4.30 6.35 -4.39
CA THR A 92 5.40 6.99 -5.11
C THR A 92 6.44 5.94 -5.50
N ASP A 93 7.38 6.32 -6.37
CA ASP A 93 8.56 5.51 -6.62
C ASP A 93 9.36 5.31 -5.32
N VAL A 94 10.19 4.27 -5.23
CA VAL A 94 11.06 4.03 -4.07
C VAL A 94 12.19 5.06 -3.94
N HIS A 95 12.50 5.76 -5.04
CA HIS A 95 13.54 6.80 -5.10
C HIS A 95 12.98 8.23 -5.11
N ASP A 96 11.67 8.38 -4.96
CA ASP A 96 11.03 9.70 -4.90
C ASP A 96 11.19 10.29 -3.50
N GLU A 97 12.12 11.23 -3.35
CA GLU A 97 12.41 11.94 -2.10
C GLU A 97 11.63 13.26 -1.97
N ASP A 98 11.03 13.73 -3.07
CA ASP A 98 10.35 15.03 -3.12
C ASP A 98 8.93 14.95 -2.55
N TRP A 99 8.35 13.75 -2.49
CA TRP A 99 6.97 13.54 -2.04
C TRP A 99 6.82 12.37 -1.06
N GLU A 100 6.50 12.68 0.21
CA GLU A 100 6.33 11.70 1.29
C GLU A 100 4.88 11.64 1.81
N PRO A 101 3.94 11.04 1.06
CA PRO A 101 2.56 10.89 1.53
C PRO A 101 2.49 9.92 2.72
N GLN A 102 1.67 10.27 3.69
CA GLN A 102 1.46 9.48 4.91
C GLN A 102 0.05 8.89 4.93
N PHE A 103 -0.07 7.64 5.36
CA PHE A 103 -1.32 6.90 5.42
C PHE A 103 -1.58 6.35 6.82
N MET A 104 -2.86 6.19 7.13
CA MET A 104 -3.32 5.32 8.19
C MET A 104 -4.09 4.18 7.56
N VAL A 105 -3.70 2.94 7.86
CA VAL A 105 -4.36 1.76 7.31
C VAL A 105 -5.34 1.17 8.31
N TYR A 106 -6.54 0.90 7.80
CA TYR A 106 -7.61 0.23 8.51
C TYR A 106 -7.91 -1.09 7.82
N LEU A 107 -7.86 -2.18 8.56
CA LEU A 107 -8.35 -3.50 8.12
C LEU A 107 -9.62 -3.83 8.91
N ASP A 108 -10.71 -4.13 8.21
CA ASP A 108 -12.02 -4.41 8.80
C ASP A 108 -12.44 -3.37 9.86
N GLY A 109 -12.18 -2.09 9.55
CA GLY A 109 -12.50 -0.96 10.41
C GLY A 109 -11.54 -0.71 11.59
N LYS A 110 -10.54 -1.57 11.81
CA LYS A 110 -9.55 -1.43 12.89
C LYS A 110 -8.28 -0.74 12.39
N LEU A 111 -7.80 0.26 13.12
CA LEU A 111 -6.50 0.89 12.84
C LEU A 111 -5.39 -0.13 13.08
N ILE A 112 -4.60 -0.41 12.05
CA ILE A 112 -3.49 -1.37 12.13
C ILE A 112 -2.16 -0.64 12.30
N ARG A 113 -1.88 0.34 11.42
CA ARG A 113 -0.60 1.07 11.43
C ARG A 113 -0.65 2.35 10.60
N GLY A 114 0.35 3.20 10.85
CA GLY A 114 0.77 4.22 9.90
C GLY A 114 1.66 3.64 8.80
N MET A 115 1.66 4.28 7.64
CA MET A 115 2.52 3.96 6.50
C MET A 115 3.00 5.24 5.82
N ASP A 116 4.13 5.13 5.14
CA ASP A 116 4.79 6.19 4.39
C ASP A 116 5.61 5.56 3.24
N THR A 117 6.45 6.34 2.59
CA THR A 117 7.31 5.86 1.48
C THR A 117 8.32 4.79 1.89
N LYS A 118 8.57 4.59 3.18
CA LYS A 118 9.52 3.61 3.75
C LYS A 118 8.81 2.41 4.36
N HIS A 119 7.55 2.55 4.76
CA HIS A 119 6.74 1.50 5.38
C HIS A 119 5.58 1.08 4.46
N ARG A 120 5.83 0.13 3.56
CA ARG A 120 4.93 -0.22 2.44
C ARG A 120 4.14 -1.53 2.58
N TYR A 121 4.37 -2.32 3.63
CA TYR A 121 3.73 -3.64 3.80
C TYR A 121 2.77 -3.68 5.00
N VAL A 122 1.61 -4.32 4.81
CA VAL A 122 0.62 -4.60 5.84
C VAL A 122 0.30 -6.08 5.83
N LYS A 123 0.55 -6.78 6.94
CA LYS A 123 0.19 -8.18 7.08
C LYS A 123 -1.34 -8.33 7.10
N LEU A 124 -1.84 -9.31 6.36
CA LEU A 124 -3.25 -9.67 6.31
C LEU A 124 -3.46 -10.95 7.12
N ASP A 125 -4.50 -10.99 7.94
CA ASP A 125 -4.95 -12.21 8.59
C ASP A 125 -5.84 -12.96 7.59
N GLY A 126 -5.34 -14.08 7.06
CA GLY A 126 -6.01 -14.89 6.02
C GLY A 126 -6.53 -16.24 6.48
#